data_AF-A0A967LLS5-F1
#
_entry.id   AF-A0A967LLS5-F1
#
_cell.length_a   1.000
_cell.length_b   1.000
_cell.length_c   1.000
_cell.angle_alpha   90.00
_cell.angle_beta   90.00
_cell.angle_gamma   90.00
#
_symmetry.space_group_name_H-M   'P 1'
#
loop_
_entity.id
_entity.type
_entity.pdbx_description
1 polymer ?
#
loop_
_entity_poly.entity_id
_entity_poly.type
_entity_poly.pdbx_seq_one_letter_code
_entity_poly.pdbx_strand_id
1 'polypeptide(L)'
;MWNSAAGRYEPARDRIVLADHNSDRLPAYLRLDLGVRNEVHRTWFGRDITIVPYFQVLNVLGNRNVVTGQPQLDYRGGGEVEYLPAMPTLPTFGMEWRF
;
A
#
# COMPACT_ATOMS: atom_id res chain seq x y z
N MET A 1 28.83 -2.01 7.69
CA MET A 1 29.75 -0.85 7.58
C MET A 1 30.83 -1.02 8.63
N TRP A 2 32.12 -0.83 8.30
CA TRP A 2 33.18 -0.95 9.32
C TRP A 2 33.16 0.27 10.24
N ASN A 3 32.97 0.04 11.54
CA ASN A 3 32.94 1.11 12.54
C ASN A 3 34.32 1.21 13.22
N SER A 4 35.11 2.21 12.79
CA SER A 4 36.49 2.42 13.24
C SER A 4 36.63 2.74 14.73
N ALA A 5 35.57 3.21 15.38
CA ALA A 5 35.60 3.54 16.81
C ALA A 5 35.40 2.30 17.71
N ALA A 6 34.70 1.28 17.22
CA ALA A 6 34.37 0.06 17.97
C ALA A 6 35.21 -1.17 17.55
N GLY A 7 36.06 -1.04 16.53
CA GLY A 7 36.99 -2.09 16.09
C GLY A 7 36.30 -3.38 15.62
N ARG A 8 35.05 -3.30 15.14
CA ARG A 8 34.26 -4.46 14.72
C ARG A 8 33.39 -4.17 13.51
N TYR A 9 33.04 -5.23 12.80
CA TYR A 9 32.10 -5.17 11.69
C TYR A 9 30.68 -5.09 12.23
N GLU A 10 30.04 -3.92 12.10
CA GLU A 10 28.63 -3.77 12.43
C GLU A 10 27.81 -4.06 11.15
N PRO A 11 26.98 -5.13 11.14
CA PRO A 11 26.00 -5.29 10.08
C PRO A 11 25.10 -4.06 10.11
N ALA A 12 24.73 -3.53 8.93
CA ALA A 12 23.78 -2.43 8.82
C ALA A 12 22.45 -2.91 9.43
N ARG A 13 22.26 -2.63 10.70
CA ARG A 13 21.12 -3.10 11.49
C ARG A 13 20.07 -2.00 11.42
N ASP A 14 19.22 -2.07 10.42
CA ASP A 14 17.85 -1.56 10.50
C ASP A 14 17.06 -2.42 11.52
N ARG A 15 17.53 -2.46 12.76
CA ARG A 15 16.94 -3.24 13.84
C ARG A 15 15.78 -2.43 14.42
N ILE A 16 14.56 -2.72 14.00
CA ILE A 16 13.36 -2.10 14.54
C ILE A 16 13.00 -2.87 15.82
N VAL A 17 13.07 -2.17 16.96
CA VAL A 17 12.80 -2.72 18.28
C VAL A 17 11.31 -2.94 18.47
N LEU A 18 10.96 -4.10 19.02
CA LEU A 18 9.60 -4.48 19.35
C LEU A 18 9.05 -3.76 20.56
N ALA A 19 7.83 -3.25 20.44
CA ALA A 19 7.06 -2.75 21.57
C ALA A 19 6.00 -3.80 21.99
N ASP A 20 5.54 -3.77 23.25
CA ASP A 20 4.60 -4.77 23.82
C ASP A 20 3.29 -4.95 23.02
N HIS A 21 2.51 -6.00 23.29
CA HIS A 21 1.22 -6.20 22.62
C HIS A 21 0.27 -5.01 22.88
N ASN A 22 -0.27 -4.38 21.83
CA ASN A 22 -1.01 -3.10 21.88
C ASN A 22 -0.22 -1.89 22.43
N SER A 23 1.11 -1.97 22.53
CA SER A 23 1.96 -0.86 22.96
C SER A 23 2.00 0.31 21.98
N ASP A 24 1.69 0.04 20.71
CA ASP A 24 1.74 1.03 19.65
C ASP A 24 0.46 1.02 18.82
N ARG A 25 0.07 2.22 18.39
CA ARG A 25 -1.13 2.43 17.57
C ARG A 25 -0.67 2.75 16.16
N LEU A 26 -1.38 2.19 15.18
CA LEU A 26 -1.16 2.60 13.80
C LEU A 26 -1.40 4.12 13.69
N PRO A 27 -0.51 4.85 13.00
CA PRO A 27 -0.65 6.28 12.86
C PRO A 27 -1.93 6.63 12.11
N ALA A 28 -2.56 7.74 12.52
CA ALA A 28 -3.79 8.22 11.90
C ALA A 28 -3.58 8.41 10.39
N TYR A 29 -4.56 7.95 9.60
CA TYR A 29 -4.46 7.90 8.15
C TYR A 29 -5.51 8.76 7.46
N LEU A 30 -5.09 9.58 6.50
CA LEU A 30 -5.97 10.24 5.54
C LEU A 30 -5.49 9.95 4.12
N ARG A 31 -6.41 9.51 3.27
CA ARG A 31 -6.20 9.24 1.85
C ARG A 31 -7.28 9.94 1.03
N LEU A 32 -6.87 10.58 -0.06
CA LEU A 32 -7.77 11.10 -1.08
C LEU A 32 -7.56 10.32 -2.37
N ASP A 33 -8.65 9.81 -2.92
CA ASP A 33 -8.68 9.15 -4.23
C ASP A 33 -9.56 9.98 -5.16
N LEU A 34 -9.10 10.17 -6.40
CA LEU A 34 -9.82 10.92 -7.42
C LEU A 34 -10.06 10.04 -8.64
N GLY A 35 -11.29 9.98 -9.12
CA GLY A 35 -11.65 9.16 -10.26
C GLY A 35 -12.62 9.86 -11.19
N VAL A 36 -12.47 9.60 -12.49
CA VAL A 36 -13.40 10.01 -13.54
C VAL A 36 -13.84 8.78 -14.31
N ARG A 37 -15.13 8.73 -14.63
CA ARG A 37 -15.75 7.66 -15.44
C ARG A 37 -16.69 8.28 -16.45
N ASN A 38 -16.80 7.67 -17.62
CA ASN A 38 -17.73 8.09 -18.66
C ASN A 38 -18.53 6.86 -19.11
N GLU A 39 -19.84 7.01 -19.27
CA GLU A 39 -20.72 5.95 -19.73
C GLU A 39 -21.09 6.20 -21.19
N VAL A 40 -20.65 5.30 -22.08
CA VAL A 40 -20.82 5.42 -23.52
C VAL A 40 -21.75 4.33 -24.00
N HIS A 41 -22.98 4.73 -24.37
CA HIS A 41 -23.97 3.83 -24.96
C HIS A 41 -23.77 3.76 -26.48
N ARG A 42 -23.63 2.55 -27.01
CA ARG A 42 -23.46 2.29 -28.45
C ARG A 42 -24.24 1.06 -28.87
N THR A 43 -25.02 1.19 -29.94
CA THR A 43 -25.57 0.03 -30.62
C THR A 43 -24.51 -0.52 -31.58
N TRP A 44 -24.07 -1.77 -31.36
CA TRP A 44 -23.09 -2.45 -32.21
C TRP A 44 -23.63 -3.82 -32.63
N PHE A 45 -23.61 -4.13 -33.93
CA PHE A 45 -24.18 -5.36 -34.50
C PHE A 45 -25.64 -5.64 -34.09
N GLY A 46 -26.46 -4.59 -33.94
CA GLY A 46 -27.86 -4.71 -33.53
C GLY A 46 -28.09 -5.04 -32.06
N ARG A 47 -27.04 -4.99 -31.23
CA ARG A 47 -27.13 -5.09 -29.77
C ARG A 47 -26.73 -3.78 -29.13
N ASP A 48 -27.41 -3.42 -28.04
CA ASP A 48 -27.02 -2.26 -27.24
C ASP A 48 -25.89 -2.67 -26.30
N ILE A 49 -24.77 -1.99 -26.41
CA ILE A 49 -23.58 -2.19 -25.59
C ILE A 49 -23.32 -0.90 -24.84
N THR A 50 -23.03 -1.03 -23.55
CA THR A 50 -22.55 0.10 -22.75
C THR A 50 -21.10 -0.13 -22.38
N ILE A 51 -20.25 0.83 -22.75
CA ILE A 51 -18.82 0.83 -22.47
C ILE A 51 -18.55 1.92 -21.45
N VAL A 52 -17.94 1.56 -20.32
CA VAL A 52 -17.62 2.52 -19.25
C VAL A 52 -16.11 2.55 -19.03
N PRO A 53 -15.36 3.40 -19.77
CA PRO A 53 -13.98 3.68 -19.43
C PRO A 53 -13.90 4.45 -18.10
N TYR A 54 -12.90 4.10 -17.29
CA TYR A 54 -12.60 4.82 -16.06
C TYR A 54 -11.09 5.04 -15.89
N PHE A 55 -10.77 6.13 -15.22
CA PHE A 55 -9.43 6.48 -14.78
C PHE A 55 -9.51 6.99 -13.35
N GLN A 56 -8.61 6.55 -12.49
CA GLN A 56 -8.54 7.02 -11.11
C GLN A 56 -7.09 7.09 -10.63
N VAL A 57 -6.80 8.07 -9.78
CA VAL A 57 -5.53 8.21 -9.08
C VAL A 57 -5.79 7.92 -7.61
N LEU A 58 -5.14 6.88 -7.11
CA LEU A 58 -5.17 6.48 -5.73
C LEU A 58 -4.13 7.27 -4.93
N ASN A 59 -4.44 7.58 -3.67
CA ASN A 59 -3.55 8.27 -2.73
C ASN A 59 -2.92 9.53 -3.34
N VAL A 60 -3.77 10.45 -3.82
CA VAL A 60 -3.35 11.72 -4.44
C VAL A 60 -2.50 12.58 -3.49
N LEU A 61 -2.72 12.44 -2.18
CA LEU A 61 -1.94 13.14 -1.16
C LEU A 61 -0.50 12.61 -1.04
N GLY A 62 -0.19 11.43 -1.59
CA GLY A 62 1.15 10.83 -1.51
C GLY A 62 1.58 10.45 -0.09
N ASN A 63 0.63 10.34 0.83
CA ASN A 63 0.91 10.02 2.23
C ASN A 63 1.49 8.60 2.32
N ARG A 64 2.70 8.49 2.89
CA ARG A 64 3.30 7.20 3.24
C ARG A 64 2.67 6.73 4.54
N ASN A 65 2.04 5.56 4.53
CA ASN A 65 1.48 4.97 5.73
C ASN A 65 1.64 3.44 5.74
N VAL A 66 1.19 2.80 6.80
CA VAL A 66 1.15 1.36 7.02
C VAL A 66 -0.31 0.90 7.09
N VAL A 67 -0.63 -0.25 6.50
CA VAL A 67 -1.99 -0.81 6.45
C VAL A 67 -2.25 -1.73 7.62
N THR A 68 -1.25 -2.53 7.97
CA THR A 68 -1.33 -3.50 9.05
C THR A 68 0.06 -3.85 9.54
N GLY A 69 0.16 -4.27 10.80
CA GLY A 69 1.34 -4.93 11.34
C GLY A 69 1.09 -6.44 11.42
N GLN A 70 2.02 -7.25 10.95
CA GLN A 70 1.97 -8.71 11.06
C GLN A 70 3.06 -9.19 12.02
N PRO A 71 2.74 -10.07 12.99
CA PRO A 71 3.75 -10.66 13.85
C PRO A 71 4.57 -11.67 13.04
N GLN A 72 5.85 -11.38 12.86
CA GLN A 72 6.86 -12.26 12.31
C GLN A 72 7.52 -13.02 13.47
N LEU A 73 7.19 -14.31 13.59
CA LEU A 73 7.75 -15.17 14.63
C LEU A 73 9.16 -15.61 14.23
N ASP A 74 10.19 -15.13 14.94
CA ASP A 74 11.50 -15.75 14.82
C ASP A 74 11.51 -17.12 15.49
N TYR A 75 12.28 -18.05 14.92
CA TYR A 75 12.48 -19.41 15.42
C TYR A 75 13.05 -19.48 16.86
N ARG A 76 13.47 -18.32 17.41
CA ARG A 76 14.04 -18.14 18.75
C ARG A 76 13.08 -17.45 19.74
N GLY A 77 11.83 -17.22 19.37
CA GLY A 77 10.79 -16.73 20.30
C GLY A 77 10.75 -15.22 20.53
N GLY A 78 11.51 -14.43 19.77
CA GLY A 78 11.26 -12.98 19.63
C GLY A 78 10.30 -12.78 18.46
N GLY A 79 9.15 -12.15 18.65
CA GLY A 79 8.20 -11.92 17.55
C GLY A 79 8.30 -10.48 17.07
N GLU A 80 8.93 -10.20 15.93
CA GLU A 80 9.01 -8.85 15.33
C GLU A 80 7.67 -8.43 14.68
N VAL A 81 7.24 -7.18 14.75
CA VAL A 81 6.04 -6.70 14.04
C VAL A 81 6.49 -6.06 12.74
N GLU A 82 6.19 -6.74 11.63
CA GLU A 82 6.46 -6.23 10.29
C GLU A 82 5.28 -5.40 9.80
N TYR A 83 5.51 -4.14 9.43
CA TYR A 83 4.44 -3.27 8.92
C TYR A 83 4.36 -3.33 7.40
N LEU A 84 3.17 -3.64 6.89
CA LEU A 84 2.91 -3.61 5.46
C LEU A 84 2.66 -2.18 5.00
N PRO A 85 3.41 -1.68 3.99
CA PRO A 85 3.24 -0.32 3.50
C PRO A 85 1.89 -0.16 2.77
N ALA A 86 1.29 1.01 2.94
CA ALA A 86 0.13 1.45 2.18
C ALA A 86 0.48 1.73 0.72
N MET A 87 -0.53 1.68 -0.14
CA MET A 87 -0.34 1.94 -1.56
C MET A 87 0.21 3.35 -1.80
N PRO A 88 1.23 3.50 -2.67
CA PRO A 88 1.72 4.80 -3.07
C PRO A 88 0.67 5.54 -3.91
N THR A 89 0.98 6.76 -4.32
CA THR A 89 0.20 7.42 -5.38
C THR A 89 0.23 6.55 -6.63
N LEU A 90 -0.93 6.03 -7.03
CA LEU A 90 -1.04 5.02 -8.07
C LEU A 90 -2.14 5.38 -9.06
N PRO A 91 -1.82 5.71 -10.33
CA PRO A 91 -2.83 5.81 -11.37
C PRO A 91 -3.31 4.40 -11.77
N THR A 92 -4.61 4.26 -11.93
CA THR A 92 -5.25 3.04 -12.43
C THR A 92 -6.30 3.41 -13.48
N PHE A 93 -6.47 2.55 -14.47
CA PHE A 93 -7.42 2.75 -15.55
C PHE A 93 -8.05 1.41 -15.93
N GLY A 94 -9.23 1.46 -16.51
CA GLY A 94 -9.90 0.26 -16.97
C GLY A 94 -11.14 0.57 -17.77
N MET A 95 -11.84 -0.49 -18.13
CA MET A 95 -13.03 -0.43 -18.97
C MET A 95 -13.99 -1.54 -18.55
N GLU A 96 -15.22 -1.16 -18.27
CA GLU A 96 -16.33 -2.08 -18.01
C GLU A 96 -17.19 -2.20 -19.27
N TRP A 97 -17.68 -3.42 -19.54
CA TRP A 97 -18.55 -3.72 -20.68
C TRP A 97 -19.85 -4.33 -20.16
N ARG A 98 -20.99 -3.80 -20.64
CA ARG A 98 -22.34 -4.32 -20.34
C ARG A 98 -23.05 -4.64 -21.66
N PHE A 99 -23.73 -5.79 -21.71
CA PHE A 99 -24.43 -6.34 -22.88
C PHE A 99 -25.89 -6.60 -22.56
#